data_AF-A0A1J4YXS6-F1
#
_entry.id   AF-A0A1J4YXS6-F1
#
_cell.length_a   1.000
_cell.length_b   1.000
_cell.length_c   1.000
_cell.angle_alpha   90.00
_cell.angle_beta   90.00
_cell.angle_gamma   90.00
#
_symmetry.space_group_name_H-M   'P 1'
#
loop_
_entity.id
_entity.type
_entity.pdbx_description
1 polymer ?
#
loop_
_entity_poly.entity_id
_entity_poly.type
_entity_poly.pdbx_seq_one_letter_code
_entity_poly.pdbx_strand_id
1 'polypeptide(L)'
;MSNREIAVKNMLLGAEFDKYIAEHPNFATKIPHDSTIVFLPKNDKKLSNANLKLAKRQIKSGEKVIFVRISKLSPTPKSRIVRAKIENATTFRPLQLAI
;
A
#
# COMPACT_ATOMS: atom_id res chain seq x y z
N MET A 1 7.47 -6.04 18.70
CA MET A 1 7.22 -6.45 17.30
C MET A 1 8.45 -7.24 16.90
N SER A 2 8.27 -8.47 16.41
CA SER A 2 9.37 -9.31 15.97
C SER A 2 9.95 -8.80 14.63
N ASN A 3 11.17 -9.23 14.30
CA ASN A 3 11.76 -8.90 12.99
C ASN A 3 10.90 -9.40 11.82
N ARG A 4 10.27 -10.58 11.98
CA ARG A 4 9.36 -11.14 10.96
C ARG A 4 8.12 -10.28 10.76
N GLU A 5 7.50 -9.81 11.83
CA GLU A 5 6.34 -8.92 11.74
C GLU A 5 6.69 -7.58 11.08
N ILE A 6 7.85 -7.01 11.40
CA ILE A 6 8.35 -5.77 10.79
C ILE A 6 8.56 -5.97 9.28
N ALA A 7 9.22 -7.08 8.90
CA ALA A 7 9.46 -7.39 7.49
C ALA A 7 8.15 -7.57 6.70
N VAL A 8 7.20 -8.35 7.23
CA VAL A 8 5.88 -8.56 6.58
C VAL A 8 5.13 -7.24 6.42
N LYS A 9 5.09 -6.38 7.45
CA LYS A 9 4.41 -5.09 7.36
C LYS A 9 5.06 -4.15 6.34
N ASN A 10 6.39 -4.09 6.30
CA ASN A 10 7.11 -3.27 5.31
C ASN A 10 6.92 -3.80 3.88
N MET A 11 6.86 -5.13 3.70
CA MET A 11 6.56 -5.74 2.41
C MET A 11 5.15 -5.35 1.92
N LEU A 12 4.15 -5.38 2.79
CA LEU A 12 2.79 -4.95 2.47
C LEU A 12 2.72 -3.44 2.14
N LEU A 13 3.40 -2.60 2.92
CA LEU A 13 3.50 -1.16 2.62
C LEU A 13 4.24 -0.90 1.32
N GLY A 14 5.27 -1.70 0.98
CA GLY A 14 5.97 -1.66 -0.30
C GLY A 14 5.03 -1.93 -1.46
N ALA A 15 4.25 -3.02 -1.39
CA ALA A 15 3.29 -3.34 -2.43
C ALA A 15 2.21 -2.25 -2.64
N GLU A 16 1.75 -1.61 -1.57
CA GLU A 16 0.82 -0.47 -1.66
C GLU A 16 1.51 0.79 -2.20
N PHE A 17 2.77 1.01 -1.85
CA PHE A 17 3.56 2.12 -2.38
C PHE A 17 3.82 1.98 -3.87
N ASP A 18 4.09 0.76 -4.36
CA ASP A 18 4.27 0.46 -5.79
C ASP A 18 3.00 0.79 -6.59
N LYS A 19 1.82 0.46 -6.06
CA LYS A 19 0.54 0.89 -6.65
C LYS A 19 0.40 2.42 -6.65
N TYR A 20 0.73 3.05 -5.53
CA TYR A 20 0.62 4.50 -5.40
C TYR A 20 1.48 5.24 -6.42
N ILE A 21 2.73 4.82 -6.64
CA ILE A 21 3.61 5.45 -7.63
C ILE A 21 3.17 5.16 -9.06
N ALA A 22 2.57 4.00 -9.33
CA ALA A 22 2.01 3.68 -10.65
C ALA A 22 0.83 4.62 -10.99
N GLU A 23 -0.01 4.95 -9.99
CA GLU A 23 -1.10 5.91 -10.14
C GLU A 23 -0.62 7.38 -10.11
N HIS A 24 0.54 7.65 -9.50
CA HIS A 24 1.08 9.00 -9.30
C HIS A 24 2.55 9.09 -9.76
N PRO A 25 2.86 8.96 -11.07
CA PRO A 25 4.24 8.89 -11.56
C PRO A 25 5.08 10.14 -11.22
N ASN A 26 4.47 11.32 -11.18
CA ASN A 26 5.12 12.57 -10.77
C ASN A 26 5.53 12.59 -9.29
N PHE A 27 5.04 11.67 -8.46
CA PHE A 27 5.51 11.50 -7.09
C PHE A 27 6.87 10.80 -7.09
N ALA A 28 7.06 9.79 -7.94
CA ALA A 28 8.27 8.98 -8.00
C ALA A 28 9.48 9.80 -8.50
N THR A 29 9.28 10.82 -9.33
CA THR A 29 10.35 11.70 -9.82
C THR A 29 11.07 12.48 -8.70
N LYS A 30 10.47 12.56 -7.51
CA LYS A 30 11.07 13.19 -6.32
C LYS A 30 12.05 12.28 -5.58
N ILE A 31 12.11 10.99 -5.95
CA ILE A 31 12.93 9.99 -5.28
C ILE A 31 14.25 9.88 -6.06
N PRO A 32 15.40 10.25 -5.45
CA PRO A 32 16.68 10.11 -6.12
C PRO A 32 16.97 8.64 -6.43
N HIS A 33 17.64 8.41 -7.55
CA HIS A 33 18.18 7.08 -7.87
C HIS A 33 19.07 6.56 -6.74
N ASP A 34 19.06 5.24 -6.57
CA ASP A 34 19.81 4.50 -5.56
C ASP A 34 19.51 4.93 -4.12
N SER A 35 18.24 5.26 -3.83
CA SER A 35 17.77 5.59 -2.50
C SER A 35 17.09 4.40 -1.81
N THR A 36 17.41 4.19 -0.54
CA THR A 36 16.67 3.31 0.35
C THR A 36 15.41 4.01 0.84
N ILE A 37 14.24 3.45 0.52
CA ILE A 37 12.95 3.95 1.01
C ILE A 37 12.66 3.41 2.41
N VAL A 38 12.28 4.30 3.32
CA VAL A 38 11.90 3.97 4.70
C VAL A 38 10.49 4.45 4.98
N PHE A 39 9.56 3.51 5.20
CA PHE A 39 8.16 3.81 5.49
C PHE A 39 7.93 4.21 6.94
N LEU A 40 7.22 5.32 7.14
CA LEU A 40 6.85 5.88 8.44
C LEU A 40 5.32 6.04 8.55
N PRO A 41 4.57 4.94 8.81
CA PRO A 41 3.13 5.00 8.98
C PRO A 41 2.71 5.67 10.31
N LYS A 42 1.86 6.69 10.21
CA LYS A 42 1.37 7.46 11.38
C LYS A 42 0.54 6.61 12.35
N ASN A 43 -0.20 5.62 11.83
CA ASN A 43 -1.06 4.71 12.59
C ASN A 43 -0.30 3.54 13.24
N ASP A 44 0.95 3.27 12.84
CA ASP A 44 1.80 2.25 13.47
C ASP A 44 3.13 2.86 13.95
N LYS A 45 3.07 3.52 15.11
CA LYS A 45 4.24 4.14 15.76
C LYS A 45 5.34 3.12 16.07
N LYS A 46 4.99 1.88 16.40
CA LYS A 46 5.97 0.83 16.72
C LYS A 46 6.78 0.46 15.48
N LEU A 47 6.12 0.28 14.33
CA LEU A 47 6.80 0.04 13.05
C LEU A 47 7.64 1.25 12.63
N SER A 48 7.09 2.46 12.71
CA SER A 48 7.83 3.71 12.40
C SER A 48 9.12 3.83 13.22
N ASN A 49 9.07 3.56 14.53
CA ASN A 49 10.25 3.63 15.39
C ASN A 49 11.30 2.57 15.05
N ALA A 50 10.86 1.35 14.72
CA ALA A 50 11.77 0.29 14.29
C ALA A 50 12.47 0.64 12.96
N ASN A 51 11.70 1.11 11.98
CA ASN A 51 12.21 1.54 10.68
C ASN A 51 13.19 2.73 10.82
N LEU A 52 12.87 3.73 11.66
CA LEU A 52 13.78 4.85 11.94
C LEU A 52 15.09 4.39 12.57
N LYS A 53 15.05 3.40 13.49
CA LYS A 53 16.26 2.87 14.12
C LYS A 53 17.18 2.19 13.10
N LEU A 54 16.61 1.48 12.13
CA LEU A 54 17.36 0.87 11.03
C LEU A 54 17.91 1.92 10.07
N ALA A 55 17.09 2.88 9.67
CA ALA A 55 17.48 3.98 8.79
C ALA A 55 18.67 4.79 9.34
N LYS A 56 18.71 5.02 10.66
CA LYS A 56 19.86 5.70 11.31
C LYS A 56 21.18 4.98 11.08
N ARG A 57 21.19 3.66 10.92
CA ARG A 57 22.42 2.89 10.63
C ARG A 57 22.84 3.08 9.17
N GLN A 58 21.88 3.04 8.25
CA GLN A 58 22.08 3.26 6.81
C GLN A 58 22.59 4.67 6.50
N ILE A 59 22.01 5.68 7.16
CA ILE A 59 22.47 7.07 7.03
C ILE A 59 23.92 7.20 7.50
N LYS A 60 24.29 6.52 8.60
CA LYS A 60 25.66 6.53 9.11
C LYS A 60 26.66 5.82 8.18
N SER A 61 26.21 4.84 7.39
CA SER A 61 27.02 4.17 6.35
C SER A 61 27.04 4.93 5.02
N GLY A 62 26.41 6.12 4.93
CA GLY A 62 26.43 6.96 3.74
C GLY A 62 25.37 6.61 2.70
N GLU A 63 24.43 5.71 3.01
CA GLU A 63 23.32 5.39 2.11
C GLU A 63 22.36 6.58 1.97
N LYS A 64 21.86 6.81 0.75
CA LYS A 64 20.79 7.79 0.50
C LYS A 64 19.49 7.22 1.04
N VAL A 65 18.94 7.81 2.10
CA VAL A 65 17.69 7.36 2.71
C VAL A 65 16.59 8.37 2.47
N ILE A 66 15.45 7.90 1.96
CA ILE A 66 14.25 8.71 1.76
C ILE A 66 13.14 8.23 2.69
N PHE A 67 12.62 9.14 3.50
CA PHE A 67 11.51 8.85 4.39
C PHE A 67 10.17 9.11 3.70
N VAL A 68 9.33 8.08 3.64
CA VAL A 68 7.96 8.18 3.14
C VAL A 68 7.01 8.15 4.33
N ARG A 69 6.42 9.31 4.64
CA ARG A 69 5.43 9.44 5.72
C ARG A 69 4.05 9.07 5.20
N ILE A 70 3.48 8.01 5.75
CA ILE A 70 2.17 7.49 5.34
C ILE A 70 1.14 7.89 6.39
N SER A 71 0.23 8.79 6.03
CA SER A 71 -0.81 9.27 6.95
C SER A 71 -1.82 8.18 7.29
N LYS A 72 -2.31 7.47 6.27
CA LYS A 72 -3.21 6.31 6.37
C LYS A 72 -3.20 5.57 5.03
N LEU A 73 -3.53 4.28 5.04
CA LEU A 73 -3.94 3.60 3.82
C LEU A 73 -5.38 3.99 3.51
N SER A 74 -5.73 4.05 2.22
CA SER A 74 -7.13 4.15 1.84
C SER A 74 -7.88 2.93 2.40
N PRO A 75 -9.14 3.09 2.85
CA PRO A 75 -9.98 1.93 3.12
C PRO A 75 -9.97 1.00 1.91
N THR A 76 -10.09 -0.30 2.15
CA THR A 76 -10.29 -1.29 1.09
C THR A 76 -11.38 -0.78 0.15
N PRO A 77 -11.20 -0.85 -1.18
CA PRO A 77 -12.20 -0.38 -2.12
C PRO A 77 -13.57 -0.96 -1.75
N LYS A 78 -14.59 -0.10 -1.67
CA LYS A 78 -15.95 -0.58 -1.51
C LYS A 78 -16.31 -1.46 -2.71
N SER A 79 -17.31 -2.33 -2.53
CA SER A 79 -17.85 -3.13 -3.64
C SER A 79 -18.13 -2.25 -4.85
N ARG A 80 -17.67 -2.68 -6.02
CA ARG A 80 -17.98 -2.03 -7.31
C ARG A 80 -19.36 -2.44 -7.85
N ILE A 81 -20.05 -3.37 -7.18
CA ILE A 81 -21.37 -3.84 -7.62
C ILE A 81 -22.39 -2.73 -7.38
N VAL A 82 -23.01 -2.29 -8.47
CA VAL A 82 -24.12 -1.33 -8.45
C VAL A 82 -25.41 -2.11 -8.68
N ARG A 83 -26.38 -2.00 -7.75
CA ARG A 83 -27.72 -2.64 -7.84
C ARG A 83 -27.68 -4.16 -8.01
N ALA A 84 -27.01 -4.85 -7.08
CA ALA A 84 -27.10 -6.30 -7.00
C ALA A 84 -28.56 -6.75 -6.80
N LYS A 85 -29.02 -7.73 -7.58
CA LYS A 85 -30.31 -8.41 -7.38
C LYS A 85 -30.04 -9.89 -7.11
N ILE A 86 -30.77 -10.45 -6.16
CA ILE A 86 -30.78 -11.89 -5.90
C ILE A 86 -32.04 -12.46 -6.56
N GLU A 87 -31.88 -13.50 -7.37
CA GLU A 87 -32.98 -14.21 -8.04
C GLU A 87 -32.84 -15.71 -7.80
N ASN A 88 -33.96 -16.39 -7.60
CA ASN A 88 -33.96 -17.85 -7.47
C ASN A 88 -33.88 -18.47 -8.86
N ALA A 89 -33.15 -19.57 -9.04
CA ALA A 89 -33.07 -20.27 -10.33
C ALA A 89 -34.46 -20.66 -10.86
N THR A 90 -35.44 -20.95 -9.99
CA THR A 90 -36.80 -21.31 -10.41
C THR A 90 -37.63 -20.12 -10.88
N THR A 91 -37.24 -18.88 -10.55
CA THR A 91 -37.94 -17.65 -10.93
C THR A 91 -37.12 -16.73 -11.83
N PHE A 92 -35.85 -17.06 -12.06
CA PHE A 92 -34.95 -16.35 -12.95
C PHE A 92 -35.45 -16.47 -14.39
N ARG A 93 -35.81 -15.34 -14.98
CA ARG A 93 -36.13 -15.26 -16.41
C ARG A 93 -35.00 -14.52 -17.10
N PRO A 94 -34.14 -15.21 -17.88
CA PRO A 94 -33.12 -14.51 -18.64
C PRO A 94 -33.81 -13.52 -19.57
N LEU A 95 -33.32 -12.26 -19.59
CA LEU A 95 -33.68 -11.32 -20.64
C LEU A 95 -33.39 -12.03 -21.97
N GLN A 96 -34.43 -12.22 -22.79
CA GLN A 96 -34.25 -12.69 -24.16
C GLN A 96 -33.30 -11.70 -24.82
N LEU A 97 -32.05 -12.13 -25.03
CA LEU A 97 -31.12 -11.44 -25.92
C LEU A 97 -31.79 -11.46 -27.29
N ALA A 98 -32.36 -10.33 -27.69
CA ALA A 98 -32.72 -10.10 -29.07
C ALA A 98 -31.39 -10.11 -29.84
N ILE A 99 -31.13 -11.23 -30.52
CA ILE A 99 -30.07 -11.37 -31.52
C ILE A 99 -30.54 -10.64 -32.78
#